data_AF-A0A7W3SQM5-F1
#
_entry.id   AF-A0A7W3SQM5-F1
#
_cell.length_a   1.000
_cell.length_b   1.000
_cell.length_c   1.000
_cell.angle_alpha   90.00
_cell.angle_beta   90.00
_cell.angle_gamma   90.00
#
_symmetry.space_group_name_H-M   'P 1'
#
loop_
_entity.id
_entity.type
_entity.pdbx_description
1 polymer ?
#
loop_
_entity_poly.entity_id
_entity_poly.type
_entity_poly.pdbx_seq_one_letter_code
_entity_poly.pdbx_strand_id
1 'polypeptide(L)'
;MAKWFQEHEVETLSHISIQSFEQGVLHHESGDIYSDVTIWTAGIQPVKIIQDLTVAKDKQGRVVPGAHYQIPDHPEVFVCGDCASLPFAPSAQAAEGQGYQIAHIISSMWHGEEPKLSKKTGFGLIGKTQVTGRVPRLLKSGMLWMSKRHIG
;
A
#
# COMPACT_ATOMS: atom_id res chain seq x y z
N MET A 1 -7.16 -17.98 -11.43
CA MET A 1 -6.13 -17.05 -11.93
C MET A 1 -5.06 -17.79 -12.75
N ALA A 2 -4.44 -18.84 -12.21
CA ALA A 2 -3.48 -19.67 -12.97
C ALA A 2 -4.02 -20.21 -14.31
N LYS A 3 -5.27 -20.68 -14.36
CA LYS A 3 -5.91 -21.15 -15.60
C LYS A 3 -5.96 -20.09 -16.71
N TRP A 4 -6.29 -18.84 -16.36
CA TRP A 4 -6.37 -17.75 -17.34
C TRP A 4 -5.00 -17.46 -17.95
N PHE A 5 -3.94 -17.41 -17.12
CA PHE A 5 -2.59 -17.21 -17.61
C PHE A 5 -2.14 -18.32 -18.56
N GLN A 6 -2.40 -19.58 -18.21
CA GLN A 6 -2.09 -20.72 -19.07
C GLN A 6 -2.85 -20.69 -20.41
N GLU A 7 -4.14 -20.33 -20.39
CA GLU A 7 -4.96 -20.19 -21.61
C GLU A 7 -4.50 -19.04 -22.52
N HIS A 8 -3.74 -18.08 -21.98
CA HIS A 8 -3.22 -16.91 -22.69
C HIS A 8 -1.70 -16.97 -22.87
N GLU A 9 -1.12 -18.18 -22.84
CA GLU A 9 0.31 -18.43 -23.11
C GLU A 9 1.25 -17.68 -22.16
N VAL A 10 0.79 -17.39 -20.94
CA VAL A 10 1.60 -16.79 -19.88
C VAL A 10 2.13 -17.89 -18.97
N GLU A 11 3.44 -18.12 -19.03
CA GLU A 11 4.14 -18.99 -18.10
C GLU A 11 4.28 -18.31 -16.73
N THR A 12 3.84 -19.01 -15.68
CA THR A 12 3.94 -18.51 -14.31
C THR A 12 4.95 -19.33 -13.53
N LEU A 13 6.09 -18.73 -13.19
CA LEU A 13 7.10 -19.34 -12.36
C LEU A 13 6.91 -18.90 -10.90
N SER A 14 6.55 -19.84 -10.02
CA SER A 14 6.34 -19.59 -8.59
C SER A 14 7.56 -20.06 -7.79
N HIS A 15 7.70 -19.57 -6.55
CA HIS A 15 8.82 -19.90 -5.66
C HIS A 15 10.20 -19.54 -6.21
N ILE A 16 10.25 -18.60 -7.17
CA ILE A 16 11.49 -18.03 -7.67
C ILE A 16 11.77 -16.72 -6.95
N SER A 17 13.00 -16.56 -6.47
CA SER A 17 13.53 -15.29 -5.97
C SER A 17 14.60 -14.78 -6.92
N ILE A 18 14.38 -13.62 -7.52
CA ILE A 18 15.37 -12.93 -8.34
C ILE A 18 16.44 -12.35 -7.42
N GLN A 19 17.71 -12.65 -7.68
CA GLN A 19 18.86 -12.20 -6.89
C GLN A 19 19.49 -10.95 -7.50
N SER A 20 19.58 -10.92 -8.83
CA SER A 20 20.08 -9.81 -9.62
C SER A 20 19.49 -9.89 -11.02
N PHE A 21 19.66 -8.84 -11.81
CA PHE A 21 19.32 -8.85 -13.22
C PHE A 21 20.24 -7.90 -13.97
N GLU A 22 20.46 -8.24 -15.22
CA GLU A 22 21.18 -7.43 -16.18
C GLU A 22 20.30 -7.27 -17.42
N GLN A 23 20.77 -6.51 -18.41
CA GLN A 23 20.02 -6.40 -19.65
C GLN A 23 19.94 -7.77 -20.34
N GLY A 24 18.72 -8.29 -20.52
CA GLY A 24 18.49 -9.56 -21.21
C GLY A 24 18.35 -10.78 -20.29
N VAL A 25 18.66 -10.66 -19.00
CA VAL A 25 18.72 -11.82 -18.09
C VAL A 25 18.37 -11.49 -16.65
N LEU A 26 17.56 -12.35 -16.04
CA LEU A 26 17.24 -12.37 -14.61
C LEU A 26 17.92 -13.57 -13.95
N HIS A 27 18.74 -13.33 -12.94
CA HIS A 27 19.43 -14.38 -12.21
C HIS A 27 18.60 -14.84 -11.00
N HIS A 28 18.36 -16.14 -10.90
CA HIS A 28 17.75 -16.76 -9.73
C HIS A 28 18.54 -17.99 -9.26
N GLU A 29 18.25 -18.47 -8.05
CA GLU A 29 19.02 -19.55 -7.41
C GLU A 29 19.13 -20.83 -8.27
N SER A 30 18.12 -21.11 -9.09
CA SER A 30 18.03 -22.36 -9.86
C SER A 30 18.33 -22.20 -11.35
N GLY A 31 18.74 -21.00 -11.80
CA GLY A 31 19.05 -20.74 -13.20
C GLY A 31 18.87 -19.29 -13.61
N ASP A 32 18.99 -19.07 -14.91
CA ASP A 32 18.80 -17.77 -15.54
C ASP A 32 17.50 -17.77 -16.36
N ILE A 33 16.76 -16.67 -16.28
CA ILE A 33 15.58 -16.42 -17.12
C ILE A 33 15.95 -15.35 -18.13
N TYR A 34 15.95 -15.71 -19.41
CA TYR A 34 16.25 -14.78 -20.50
C TYR A 34 14.99 -14.03 -20.94
N SER A 35 15.13 -12.73 -21.18
CA SER A 35 14.02 -11.90 -21.65
C SER A 35 14.51 -10.71 -22.46
N ASP A 36 13.90 -10.41 -23.60
CA ASP A 36 14.17 -9.18 -24.34
C ASP A 36 13.68 -7.92 -23.60
N VAL A 37 12.59 -8.06 -22.85
CA VAL A 37 11.98 -6.99 -22.05
C VAL A 37 11.66 -7.51 -20.65
N THR A 38 12.16 -6.79 -19.64
CA THR A 38 11.89 -7.06 -18.23
C THR A 38 11.05 -5.93 -17.65
N ILE A 39 9.89 -6.27 -17.07
CA ILE A 39 9.02 -5.33 -16.35
C ILE A 39 9.03 -5.68 -14.87
N TRP A 40 9.53 -4.78 -14.02
CA TRP A 40 9.61 -4.99 -12.58
C TRP A 40 8.38 -4.43 -11.85
N THR A 41 7.58 -5.33 -11.25
CA THR A 41 6.41 -4.96 -10.42
C THR A 41 6.49 -5.57 -9.02
N ALA A 42 7.61 -6.20 -8.64
CA ALA A 42 7.70 -7.04 -7.45
C ALA A 42 7.87 -6.27 -6.13
N GLY A 43 7.97 -4.94 -6.16
CA GLY A 43 8.01 -4.14 -4.95
C GLY A 43 8.21 -2.66 -5.18
N ILE A 44 7.89 -1.88 -4.15
CA ILE A 44 8.17 -0.45 -4.04
C ILE A 44 9.02 -0.21 -2.81
N GLN A 45 9.71 0.92 -2.78
CA GLN A 45 10.46 1.39 -1.62
C GLN A 45 10.22 2.89 -1.43
N PRO A 46 10.34 3.41 -0.20
CA PRO A 46 10.29 4.85 0.04
C PRO A 46 11.32 5.60 -0.79
N VAL A 47 11.02 6.85 -1.14
CA VAL A 47 11.92 7.73 -1.89
C VAL A 47 13.21 8.03 -1.13
N LYS A 48 14.31 8.36 -1.84
CA LYS A 48 15.65 8.55 -1.27
C LYS A 48 15.70 9.48 -0.06
N ILE A 49 14.97 10.60 -0.11
CA ILE A 49 14.91 11.53 1.03
C ILE A 49 14.38 10.86 2.31
N ILE A 50 13.38 9.97 2.20
CA ILE A 50 12.87 9.21 3.33
C ILE A 50 13.90 8.19 3.78
N GLN A 51 14.57 7.50 2.85
CA GLN A 51 15.64 6.55 3.17
C GLN A 51 16.78 7.19 3.97
N ASP A 52 17.08 8.46 3.70
CA ASP A 52 18.16 9.22 4.35
C ASP A 52 17.80 9.79 5.73
N LEU A 53 16.51 9.86 6.08
CA LEU A 53 16.10 10.33 7.40
C LEU A 53 16.60 9.41 8.53
N THR A 54 17.19 9.98 9.58
CA THR A 54 17.60 9.23 10.77
C THR A 54 16.46 9.21 11.78
N VAL A 55 15.41 8.45 11.47
CA VAL A 55 14.20 8.29 12.29
C VAL A 55 13.79 6.82 12.36
N ALA A 56 12.92 6.45 13.30
CA ALA A 56 12.39 5.09 13.40
C ALA A 56 11.72 4.64 12.10
N LYS A 57 12.15 3.48 11.58
CA LYS A 57 11.66 2.88 10.32
C LYS A 57 11.38 1.40 10.49
N ASP A 58 10.49 0.88 9.66
CA ASP A 58 10.27 -0.57 9.55
C ASP A 58 11.32 -1.24 8.65
N LYS A 59 11.22 -2.57 8.50
CA LYS A 59 12.15 -3.37 7.67
C LYS A 59 12.13 -3.01 6.18
N GLN A 60 11.09 -2.29 5.70
CA GLN A 60 10.96 -1.83 4.33
C GLN A 60 11.42 -0.37 4.17
N GLY A 61 11.98 0.23 5.23
CA GLY A 61 12.47 1.62 5.23
C GLY A 61 11.37 2.67 5.40
N ARG A 62 10.12 2.27 5.68
CA ARG A 62 9.00 3.20 5.88
C ARG A 62 9.06 3.77 7.28
N VAL A 63 8.83 5.08 7.43
CA VAL A 63 8.86 5.77 8.72
C VAL A 63 7.76 5.22 9.62
N VAL A 64 8.05 4.99 10.89
CA VAL A 64 7.08 4.52 11.89
C VAL A 64 6.43 5.75 12.53
N PRO A 65 5.19 6.13 12.15
CA PRO A 65 4.54 7.28 12.73
C PRO A 65 4.01 6.99 14.15
N GLY A 66 3.82 8.05 14.92
CA GLY A 66 2.98 8.04 16.11
C GLY A 66 1.49 7.97 15.79
N ALA A 67 0.66 8.01 16.84
CA ALA A 67 -0.80 7.87 16.71
C ALA A 67 -1.44 8.91 15.78
N HIS A 68 -0.89 10.12 15.74
CA HIS A 68 -1.40 11.25 14.94
C HIS A 68 -0.64 11.47 13.62
N TYR A 69 -0.01 10.42 13.06
CA TYR A 69 0.79 10.49 11.82
C TYR A 69 2.06 11.35 11.89
N GLN A 70 2.37 11.87 13.08
CA GLN A 70 3.61 12.61 13.35
C GLN A 70 4.79 11.65 13.46
N ILE A 71 5.99 12.13 13.16
CA ILE A 71 7.22 11.42 13.53
C ILE A 71 7.41 11.61 15.05
N PRO A 72 7.62 10.55 15.85
CA PRO A 72 7.66 10.66 17.31
C PRO A 72 8.66 11.71 17.85
N ASP A 73 9.85 11.80 17.24
CA ASP A 73 10.90 12.74 17.64
C ASP A 73 10.79 14.12 16.97
N HIS A 74 9.86 14.26 16.01
CA HIS A 74 9.65 15.45 15.20
C HIS A 74 8.13 15.70 15.03
N PRO A 75 7.44 16.18 16.09
CA PRO A 75 5.99 16.36 16.06
C PRO A 75 5.51 17.40 15.03
N GLU A 76 6.37 18.28 14.56
CA GLU A 76 6.12 19.21 13.47
C GLU A 76 6.07 18.54 12.08
N VAL A 77 6.54 17.29 11.96
CA VAL A 77 6.62 16.54 10.72
C VAL A 77 5.60 15.41 10.70
N PHE A 78 4.81 15.35 9.61
CA PHE A 78 3.82 14.30 9.38
C PHE A 78 4.25 13.41 8.22
N VAL A 79 3.90 12.12 8.29
CA VAL A 79 4.19 11.14 7.24
C VAL A 79 2.93 10.34 6.85
N CYS A 80 2.75 10.13 5.55
CA CYS A 80 1.63 9.39 4.99
C CYS A 80 2.03 8.62 3.72
N GLY A 81 1.06 7.95 3.11
CA GLY A 81 1.20 7.15 1.91
C GLY A 81 2.20 6.02 2.10
N ASP A 82 2.90 5.69 1.04
CA ASP A 82 3.83 4.56 0.98
C ASP A 82 5.09 4.79 1.83
N CYS A 83 5.31 6.01 2.30
CA CYS A 83 6.42 6.36 3.20
C CYS A 83 6.11 6.06 4.67
N ALA A 84 4.83 5.83 5.02
CA ALA A 84 4.40 5.57 6.38
C ALA A 84 4.22 4.05 6.63
N SER A 85 4.80 3.55 7.71
CA SER A 85 4.62 2.17 8.19
C SER A 85 3.26 2.03 8.86
N LEU A 86 2.23 1.86 8.03
CA LEU A 86 0.84 1.70 8.44
C LEU A 86 0.29 0.34 7.97
N PRO A 87 -0.73 -0.22 8.66
CA PRO A 87 -1.31 -1.52 8.33
C PRO A 87 -2.31 -1.43 7.16
N PHE A 88 -1.96 -0.67 6.12
CA PHE A 88 -2.76 -0.50 4.91
C PHE A 88 -1.92 -0.87 3.69
N ALA A 89 -2.56 -1.45 2.68
CA ALA A 89 -1.91 -1.66 1.40
C ALA A 89 -1.53 -0.30 0.78
N PRO A 90 -0.32 -0.18 0.20
CA PRO A 90 0.10 1.03 -0.49
C PRO A 90 -0.87 1.32 -1.63
N SER A 91 -1.55 2.47 -1.55
CA SER A 91 -2.54 2.88 -2.55
C SER A 91 -2.82 4.37 -2.44
N ALA A 92 -3.13 4.98 -3.58
CA ALA A 92 -3.54 6.39 -3.64
C ALA A 92 -4.76 6.68 -2.76
N GLN A 93 -5.74 5.76 -2.71
CA GLN A 93 -6.93 5.91 -1.87
C GLN A 93 -6.58 5.91 -0.38
N ALA A 94 -5.66 5.05 0.06
CA ALA A 94 -5.21 5.06 1.46
C ALA A 94 -4.46 6.36 1.77
N ALA A 95 -3.58 6.80 0.89
CA ALA A 95 -2.84 8.06 1.03
C ALA A 95 -3.78 9.28 1.11
N GLU A 96 -4.81 9.33 0.27
CA GLU A 96 -5.83 10.39 0.29
C GLU A 96 -6.56 10.45 1.64
N GLY A 97 -7.02 9.29 2.14
CA GLY A 97 -7.68 9.21 3.44
C GLY A 97 -6.76 9.62 4.60
N GLN A 98 -5.48 9.28 4.54
CA GLN A 98 -4.48 9.69 5.53
C GLN A 98 -4.22 11.20 5.46
N GLY A 99 -4.09 11.77 4.26
CA GLY A 99 -3.94 13.21 4.07
C GLY A 99 -5.11 14.01 4.65
N TYR A 100 -6.34 13.53 4.44
CA TYR A 100 -7.53 14.15 5.06
C TYR A 100 -7.47 14.10 6.60
N GLN A 101 -7.03 12.99 7.18
CA GLN A 101 -6.89 12.87 8.63
C GLN A 101 -5.80 13.80 9.16
N ILE A 102 -4.65 13.89 8.50
CA ILE A 102 -3.55 14.79 8.86
C ILE A 102 -4.02 16.24 8.83
N ALA A 103 -4.75 16.66 7.78
CA ALA A 103 -5.29 18.02 7.70
C ALA A 103 -6.21 18.35 8.89
N HIS A 104 -7.08 17.41 9.28
CA HIS A 104 -7.95 17.59 10.45
C HIS A 104 -7.15 17.68 11.75
N ILE A 105 -6.13 16.83 11.93
CA ILE A 105 -5.24 16.83 13.09
C ILE A 105 -4.51 18.17 13.22
N ILE A 106 -3.89 18.64 12.12
CA ILE A 106 -3.17 19.93 12.09
C ILE A 106 -4.13 21.07 12.43
N SER A 107 -5.35 21.07 11.86
CA SER A 107 -6.36 22.09 12.15
C SER A 107 -6.76 22.10 13.62
N SER A 108 -7.03 20.95 14.24
CA SER A 108 -7.38 20.89 15.66
C SER A 108 -6.24 21.36 16.55
N MET A 109 -5.01 20.90 16.27
CA MET A 109 -3.81 21.35 17.00
C MET A 109 -3.62 22.87 16.90
N TRP A 110 -3.85 23.46 15.72
CA TRP A 110 -3.75 24.90 15.49
C TRP A 110 -4.74 25.70 16.35
N HIS A 111 -5.95 25.17 16.56
CA HIS A 111 -6.99 25.80 17.39
C HIS A 111 -6.90 25.44 18.88
N GLY A 112 -5.89 24.65 19.30
CA GLY A 112 -5.76 24.17 20.68
C GLY A 112 -6.81 23.12 21.07
N GLU A 113 -7.42 22.47 20.08
CA GLU A 113 -8.40 21.39 20.29
C GLU A 113 -7.72 20.02 20.28
N GLU A 114 -8.28 19.06 21.03
CA GLU A 114 -7.78 17.68 20.97
C GLU A 114 -8.08 17.01 19.61
N PRO A 115 -7.06 16.50 18.90
CA PRO A 115 -7.24 15.88 17.59
C PRO A 115 -7.96 14.53 17.70
N LYS A 116 -9.00 14.33 16.87
CA LYS A 116 -9.78 13.09 16.84
C LYS A 116 -9.35 12.20 15.69
N LEU A 117 -8.79 11.02 16.02
CA LEU A 117 -8.52 9.98 15.02
C LEU A 117 -9.81 9.28 14.62
N SER A 118 -10.20 9.39 13.34
CA SER A 118 -11.34 8.63 12.83
C SER A 118 -10.97 7.15 12.72
N LYS A 119 -11.48 6.30 13.63
CA LYS A 119 -11.40 4.84 13.53
C LYS A 119 -12.34 4.31 12.43
N LYS A 120 -12.14 4.72 11.19
CA LYS A 120 -12.96 4.25 10.06
C LYS A 120 -12.46 2.88 9.60
N THR A 121 -12.98 1.83 10.24
CA THR A 121 -12.74 0.43 9.87
C THR A 121 -13.55 0.08 8.62
N GLY A 122 -12.93 0.12 7.44
CA GLY A 122 -13.50 -0.36 6.19
C GLY A 122 -13.66 0.75 5.14
N PHE A 123 -12.95 0.57 4.03
CA PHE A 123 -12.95 1.48 2.88
C PHE A 123 -13.72 0.84 1.72
N GLY A 124 -14.56 1.63 1.04
CA GLY A 124 -15.15 1.26 -0.25
C GLY A 124 -15.68 2.51 -0.96
N LEU A 125 -15.37 2.66 -2.24
CA LEU A 125 -15.94 3.70 -3.08
C LEU A 125 -17.37 3.30 -3.48
N ILE A 126 -18.33 4.22 -3.33
CA ILE A 126 -19.64 4.13 -3.99
C ILE A 126 -19.69 5.34 -4.94
N GLY A 127 -19.42 5.11 -6.23
CA GLY A 127 -19.31 6.18 -7.23
C GLY A 127 -18.11 7.11 -6.98
N LYS A 128 -18.33 8.43 -7.06
CA LYS A 128 -17.30 9.48 -6.84
C LYS A 128 -17.18 9.95 -5.38
N THR A 129 -17.93 9.34 -4.46
CA THR A 129 -17.96 9.77 -3.05
C THR A 129 -17.24 8.74 -2.19
N GLN A 130 -16.31 9.19 -1.36
CA GLN A 130 -15.69 8.36 -0.33
C GLN A 130 -16.73 8.03 0.76
N VAL A 131 -17.31 6.84 0.70
CA VAL A 131 -18.22 6.34 1.75
C VAL A 131 -17.42 5.45 2.70
N THR A 132 -17.53 5.70 3.99
CA THR A 132 -16.77 4.98 5.03
C THR A 132 -17.72 4.42 6.08
N GLY A 133 -17.47 3.20 6.56
CA GLY A 133 -18.27 2.59 7.65
C GLY A 133 -18.82 1.20 7.30
N ARG A 134 -19.88 0.76 8.02
CA ARG A 134 -20.46 -0.59 7.89
C ARG A 134 -21.12 -0.85 6.52
N VAL A 135 -21.63 0.19 5.85
CA VAL A 135 -22.34 0.07 4.57
C VAL A 135 -21.41 -0.34 3.40
N PRO A 136 -20.24 0.31 3.19
CA PRO A 136 -19.25 -0.16 2.21
C PRO A 136 -18.76 -1.59 2.47
N ARG A 137 -18.68 -2.01 3.74
CA ARG A 137 -18.25 -3.36 4.14
C ARG A 137 -19.25 -4.42 3.69
N LEU A 138 -20.55 -4.17 3.91
CA LEU A 138 -21.62 -5.07 3.49
C LEU A 138 -21.71 -5.19 1.97
N LEU A 139 -21.52 -4.08 1.25
CA LEU A 139 -21.48 -4.07 -0.21
C LEU A 139 -20.27 -4.83 -0.77
N LYS A 140 -19.07 -4.63 -0.19
CA LYS A 140 -17.89 -5.42 -0.56
C LYS A 140 -18.07 -6.90 -0.26
N SER A 141 -18.67 -7.27 0.89
CA SER A 141 -18.97 -8.67 1.18
C SER A 141 -20.00 -9.28 0.22
N GLY A 142 -21.02 -8.52 -0.19
CA GLY A 142 -21.99 -8.96 -1.19
C GLY A 142 -21.36 -9.17 -2.57
N MET A 143 -20.49 -8.25 -2.99
CA MET A 143 -19.75 -8.34 -4.26
C MET A 143 -18.73 -9.51 -4.25
N LEU A 144 -18.02 -9.71 -3.14
CA LEU A 144 -17.14 -10.87 -2.92
C LEU A 144 -17.92 -12.19 -2.90
N TRP A 145 -19.12 -12.21 -2.31
CA TRP A 145 -20.00 -13.38 -2.28
C TRP A 145 -20.57 -13.73 -3.67
N MET A 146 -20.94 -12.72 -4.46
CA MET A 146 -21.40 -12.92 -5.85
C MET A 146 -20.27 -13.40 -6.76
N SER A 147 -19.05 -12.89 -6.57
CA SER A 147 -17.83 -13.34 -7.27
C SER A 147 -17.50 -14.81 -6.95
N LYS A 148 -17.70 -15.25 -5.70
CA LYS A 148 -17.43 -16.63 -5.27
C LYS A 148 -18.39 -17.67 -5.86
N ARG A 149 -19.51 -17.27 -6.47
CA ARG A 149 -20.54 -18.16 -7.04
C ARG A 149 -20.56 -18.19 -8.58
N HIS A 150 -19.67 -17.46 -9.26
CA HIS A 150 -19.51 -17.49 -10.72
C HIS A 150 -18.25 -18.25 -11.19
N ILE A 151 -17.59 -18.98 -10.30
CA ILE A 151 -16.60 -19.99 -10.67
C ILE A 151 -17.33 -21.34 -10.58
N GLY A 152 -18.12 -21.60 -11.63
CA GLY A 152 -18.37 -22.97 -12.10
C GLY A 152 -17.20 -23.42 -12.94
#